data_AF-A0A1Y1XWR0-F1
#
_entry.id   AF-A0A1Y1XWR0-F1
#
_cell.length_a   1.000
_cell.length_b   1.000
_cell.length_c   1.000
_cell.angle_alpha   90.00
_cell.angle_beta   90.00
_cell.angle_gamma   90.00
#
_symmetry.space_group_name_H-M   'P 1'
#
loop_
_entity.id
_entity.type
_entity.pdbx_description
1 polymer ?
#
loop_
_entity_poly.entity_id
_entity_poly.type
_entity_poly.pdbx_seq_one_letter_code
_entity_poly.pdbx_strand_id
1 'polypeptide(L)'
;MVSILRGYPIPIVVILLQCVIFGYISFVYYKELPDPVPTRFSNQEGTSFQTKHKFFSIHITIFYLITFIFMFAGVIVATRLPAKHLKVPGKENWLGIQEREKIVKVLTSKYCLWITVFTAQFLLELNTLLYEVSPAPTLVLS
;
A
#
# COMPACT_ATOMS: atom_id res chain seq x y z
N MET A 1 23.47 9.21 -13.77
CA MET A 1 22.17 8.74 -13.28
C MET A 1 21.71 7.55 -14.12
N VAL A 2 22.24 6.36 -13.82
CA VAL A 2 21.91 5.15 -14.58
C VAL A 2 20.59 4.59 -14.05
N SER A 3 19.56 4.78 -14.88
CA SER A 3 18.25 4.13 -14.94
C SER A 3 17.97 3.07 -13.86
N ILE A 4 17.48 3.52 -12.70
CA ILE A 4 16.78 2.67 -11.71
C ILE A 4 15.64 1.90 -12.44
N LEU A 5 15.04 2.51 -13.46
CA LEU A 5 13.97 1.94 -14.28
C LEU A 5 14.35 0.65 -15.03
N ARG A 6 15.58 0.49 -15.53
CA ARG A 6 16.00 -0.75 -16.23
C ARG A 6 16.12 -1.96 -15.31
N GLY A 7 16.23 -1.73 -14.00
CA GLY A 7 16.44 -2.81 -13.03
C GLY A 7 15.18 -3.37 -12.38
N TYR A 8 14.09 -2.62 -12.37
CA TYR A 8 12.89 -2.93 -11.58
C TYR A 8 11.58 -2.75 -12.36
N PRO A 9 11.46 -3.19 -13.63
CA PRO A 9 10.23 -2.97 -14.38
C PRO A 9 9.03 -3.67 -13.73
N ILE A 10 9.24 -4.87 -13.15
CA ILE A 10 8.16 -5.67 -12.55
C ILE A 10 7.55 -4.97 -11.32
N PRO A 11 8.31 -4.57 -10.28
CA PRO A 11 7.73 -3.84 -9.14
C PRO A 11 7.00 -2.57 -9.55
N ILE A 12 7.55 -1.81 -10.50
CA ILE A 12 6.94 -0.55 -10.96
C ILE A 12 5.62 -0.83 -11.67
N VAL A 13 5.58 -1.81 -12.58
CA VAL A 13 4.34 -2.21 -13.26
C VAL A 13 3.30 -2.70 -12.26
N VAL A 14 3.69 -3.49 -11.26
CA VAL A 14 2.77 -3.96 -10.21
C VAL A 14 2.22 -2.78 -9.41
N ILE A 15 3.06 -1.85 -8.97
CA ILE A 15 2.63 -0.65 -8.25
C ILE A 15 1.65 0.16 -9.12
N LEU A 16 1.97 0.40 -10.39
CA LEU A 16 1.11 1.15 -11.31
C LEU A 16 -0.24 0.46 -11.52
N LEU A 17 -0.23 -0.85 -11.77
CA LEU A 17 -1.46 -1.65 -11.91
C LEU A 17 -2.30 -1.57 -10.64
N GLN A 18 -1.67 -1.62 -9.48
CA GLN A 18 -2.33 -1.52 -8.19
C GLN A 18 -2.93 -0.13 -7.97
N CYS A 19 -2.22 0.95 -8.32
CA CYS A 19 -2.77 2.30 -8.30
C CYS A 19 -4.01 2.43 -9.20
N VAL A 20 -4.01 1.80 -10.38
CA VAL A 20 -5.16 1.80 -11.30
C VAL A 20 -6.34 1.03 -10.70
N ILE A 21 -6.10 -0.17 -10.15
CA ILE A 21 -7.16 -0.98 -9.52
C ILE A 21 -7.74 -0.24 -8.31
N PHE A 22 -6.90 0.32 -7.44
CA PHE A 22 -7.36 1.13 -6.31
C PHE A 22 -8.13 2.36 -6.78
N GLY A 23 -7.61 3.09 -7.78
CA GLY A 23 -8.31 4.25 -8.35
C GLY A 23 -9.70 3.88 -8.87
N TYR A 24 -9.82 2.74 -9.55
CA TYR A 24 -11.10 2.23 -10.05
C TYR A 24 -12.06 1.84 -8.92
N ILE A 25 -11.60 1.00 -7.98
CA ILE A 25 -12.34 0.60 -6.77
C ILE A 25 -12.83 1.85 -6.05
N SER A 26 -11.91 2.74 -5.72
CA SER A 26 -12.20 4.00 -5.04
C SER A 26 -13.22 4.85 -5.82
N PHE A 27 -13.17 4.91 -7.15
CA PHE A 27 -14.15 5.63 -7.96
C PHE A 27 -15.55 4.99 -7.93
N VAL A 28 -15.64 3.67 -7.98
CA VAL A 28 -16.91 2.94 -7.86
C VAL A 28 -17.53 3.20 -6.49
N TYR A 29 -16.76 2.99 -5.42
CA TYR A 29 -17.21 3.20 -4.03
C TYR A 29 -17.54 4.66 -3.72
N TYR A 30 -16.81 5.61 -4.32
CA TYR A 30 -17.07 7.03 -4.13
C TYR A 30 -18.50 7.45 -4.52
N LYS A 31 -19.13 6.75 -5.47
CA LYS A 31 -20.51 7.03 -5.88
C LYS A 31 -21.56 6.52 -4.89
N GLU A 32 -21.24 5.46 -4.15
CA GLU A 32 -22.15 4.80 -3.21
C GLU A 32 -22.08 5.41 -1.80
N LEU A 33 -21.01 6.13 -1.49
CA LEU A 33 -20.81 6.77 -0.20
C LEU A 33 -21.83 7.91 0.04
N PRO A 34 -22.58 7.88 1.16
CA PRO A 34 -23.46 8.98 1.54
C PRO A 34 -22.64 10.24 1.85
N ASP A 35 -23.18 11.40 1.54
CA ASP A 35 -22.61 12.69 1.95
C ASP A 35 -23.57 13.35 2.96
N PRO A 36 -23.19 13.49 4.24
CA PRO A 36 -21.85 13.30 4.81
C PRO A 36 -21.56 11.86 5.31
N VAL A 37 -20.27 11.49 5.32
CA VAL A 37 -19.77 10.16 5.73
C VAL A 37 -19.51 10.13 7.25
N PRO A 38 -20.02 9.13 7.99
CA PRO A 38 -19.68 8.94 9.40
C PRO A 38 -18.22 8.49 9.58
N THR A 39 -17.48 9.15 10.46
CA THR A 39 -16.04 8.93 10.73
C THR A 39 -15.75 8.43 12.15
N ARG A 40 -16.72 8.56 13.05
CA ARG A 40 -16.67 7.98 14.40
C ARG A 40 -18.02 7.35 14.71
N PHE A 41 -18.00 6.17 15.31
CA PHE A 41 -19.18 5.44 15.71
C PHE A 41 -19.23 5.32 17.22
N SER A 42 -20.38 5.61 17.82
CA SER A 42 -20.68 5.31 19.23
C SER A 42 -21.98 4.52 19.26
N ASN A 43 -21.99 3.33 19.84
CA ASN A 43 -23.17 2.46 19.88
C ASN A 43 -23.84 2.26 18.50
N GLN A 44 -23.04 2.04 17.45
CA GLN A 44 -23.47 1.88 16.05
C GLN A 44 -24.05 3.14 15.38
N GLU A 45 -24.12 4.27 16.09
CA GLU A 45 -24.52 5.56 15.51
C GLU A 45 -23.29 6.39 15.13
N GLY A 46 -23.35 7.02 13.95
CA GLY A 46 -22.34 7.99 13.52
C GLY A 46 -22.36 9.24 14.39
N THR A 47 -21.28 9.50 15.14
CA THR A 47 -21.16 10.67 16.04
C THR A 47 -20.38 11.82 15.43
N SER A 48 -19.60 11.57 14.39
CA SER A 48 -18.82 12.60 13.70
C SER A 48 -18.89 12.37 12.21
N PHE A 49 -19.20 13.44 11.46
CA PHE A 49 -19.43 13.39 10.04
C PHE A 49 -18.39 14.22 9.29
N GLN A 50 -17.97 13.75 8.12
CA GLN A 50 -17.11 14.49 7.21
C GLN A 50 -17.68 14.47 5.80
N THR A 51 -17.38 15.49 5.00
CA THR A 51 -17.76 15.49 3.60
C THR A 51 -17.06 14.33 2.88
N LYS A 52 -17.78 13.68 1.95
CA LYS A 52 -17.25 12.52 1.20
C LYS A 52 -15.90 12.82 0.53
N HIS A 53 -15.73 14.04 0.02
CA HIS A 53 -14.49 14.47 -0.62
C HIS A 53 -13.32 14.50 0.37
N LYS A 54 -13.54 15.03 1.58
CA LYS A 54 -12.51 15.13 2.61
C LYS A 54 -12.14 13.75 3.13
N PHE A 55 -13.14 12.92 3.42
CA PHE A 55 -12.96 11.53 3.82
C PHE A 55 -12.09 10.79 2.81
N PHE A 56 -12.49 10.81 1.54
CA PHE A 56 -11.80 10.13 0.46
C PHE A 56 -10.36 10.63 0.26
N SER A 57 -10.16 11.96 0.24
CA SER A 57 -8.84 12.57 0.05
C SER A 57 -7.88 12.19 1.17
N ILE A 58 -8.36 12.15 2.42
CA ILE A 58 -7.55 11.74 3.58
C ILE A 58 -7.12 10.28 3.44
N HIS A 59 -8.03 9.37 3.11
CA HIS A 59 -7.73 7.94 3.00
C HIS A 59 -6.74 7.66 1.87
N ILE A 60 -6.94 8.28 0.69
CA ILE A 60 -6.00 8.17 -0.43
C ILE A 60 -4.63 8.73 -0.07
N THR A 61 -4.58 9.88 0.61
CA THR A 61 -3.31 10.49 1.01
C THR A 61 -2.55 9.60 1.99
N ILE A 62 -3.25 9.05 2.99
CA ILE A 62 -2.66 8.13 3.97
C ILE A 62 -2.15 6.86 3.27
N PHE A 63 -2.89 6.31 2.31
CA PHE A 63 -2.45 5.15 1.54
C PHE A 63 -1.12 5.38 0.83
N TYR A 64 -1.05 6.45 0.03
CA TYR A 64 0.16 6.75 -0.73
C TYR A 64 1.33 7.10 0.20
N LEU A 65 1.06 7.78 1.31
CA LEU A 65 2.07 8.09 2.31
C LEU A 65 2.64 6.82 2.96
N ILE A 66 1.79 5.91 3.43
CA ILE A 66 2.21 4.65 4.04
C ILE A 66 2.99 3.80 3.03
N THR A 67 2.47 3.67 1.80
CA THR A 67 3.12 2.93 0.72
C THR A 67 4.50 3.51 0.42
N PHE A 68 4.62 4.83 0.35
CA PHE A 68 5.89 5.51 0.11
C PHE A 68 6.89 5.29 1.26
N ILE A 69 6.45 5.40 2.51
CA ILE A 69 7.28 5.16 3.70
C ILE A 69 7.83 3.73 3.68
N PHE A 70 6.98 2.73 3.47
CA PHE A 70 7.43 1.33 3.45
C PHE A 70 8.33 1.02 2.25
N MET A 71 8.06 1.59 1.07
CA MET A 71 8.93 1.44 -0.09
C MET A 71 10.33 2.00 0.22
N PHE A 72 10.39 3.21 0.80
CA PHE A 72 11.66 3.85 1.14
C PHE A 72 12.40 3.09 2.25
N ALA A 73 11.69 2.62 3.27
CA ALA A 73 12.25 1.77 4.32
C ALA A 73 12.85 0.49 3.74
N GLY A 74 12.17 -0.15 2.79
CA GLY A 74 12.67 -1.32 2.08
C GLY A 74 13.98 -1.09 1.35
N VAL A 75 14.06 0.02 0.61
CA VAL A 75 15.29 0.41 -0.11
C VAL A 75 16.43 0.68 0.87
N ILE A 76 16.18 1.39 1.97
CA ILE A 76 17.20 1.64 3.00
C ILE A 76 17.68 0.33 3.63
N VAL A 77 16.75 -0.53 4.06
CA VAL A 77 17.08 -1.79 4.72
C VAL A 77 17.87 -2.69 3.78
N ALA A 78 17.44 -2.82 2.52
CA ALA A 78 18.13 -3.66 1.55
C ALA A 78 19.53 -3.15 1.20
N THR A 79 19.72 -1.84 1.09
CA THR A 79 21.04 -1.24 0.77
C THR A 79 21.99 -1.26 1.97
N ARG A 80 21.48 -1.14 3.20
CA ARG A 80 22.27 -1.12 4.44
C ARG A 80 22.41 -2.48 5.13
N LEU A 81 21.81 -3.55 4.60
CA LEU A 81 21.88 -4.87 5.22
C LEU A 81 23.34 -5.37 5.25
N PRO A 82 23.95 -5.56 6.44
CA PRO A 82 25.32 -6.00 6.52
C PRO A 82 25.41 -7.50 6.18
N ALA A 83 26.43 -7.86 5.38
CA ALA A 83 26.63 -9.23 4.85
C ALA A 83 26.72 -10.30 5.95
N LYS A 84 27.08 -9.92 7.19
CA LYS A 84 27.11 -10.82 8.34
C LYS A 84 25.75 -11.48 8.65
N HIS A 85 24.64 -10.80 8.36
CA HIS A 85 23.29 -11.31 8.60
C HIS A 85 22.71 -12.08 7.41
N LEU A 86 23.32 -12.00 6.23
CA LEU A 86 23.01 -12.86 5.10
C LEU A 86 23.68 -14.21 5.34
N LYS A 87 23.00 -15.10 6.06
CA LYS A 87 23.36 -16.54 6.11
C LYS A 87 22.98 -17.16 4.76
N VAL A 88 23.79 -16.92 3.74
CA VAL A 88 23.68 -17.64 2.46
C VAL A 88 24.43 -18.96 2.62
N PRO A 89 23.79 -20.13 2.37
CA PRO A 89 24.50 -21.41 2.38
C PRO A 89 25.60 -21.41 1.30
N GLY A 90 26.82 -21.84 1.65
CA GLY A 90 28.00 -21.81 0.75
C GLY A 90 28.97 -20.62 0.95
N LYS A 91 28.94 -20.00 2.15
CA LYS A 91 29.61 -18.73 2.52
C LYS A 91 31.13 -18.66 2.31
N GLU A 92 31.80 -19.78 2.06
CA GLU A 92 33.26 -19.86 2.07
C GLU A 92 33.92 -19.50 0.73
N ASN A 93 33.18 -19.46 -0.39
CA ASN A 93 33.78 -19.23 -1.72
C ASN A 93 33.09 -18.21 -2.64
N TRP A 94 31.96 -17.60 -2.28
CA TRP A 94 30.99 -17.30 -3.34
C TRP A 94 30.25 -15.97 -3.40
N LEU A 95 30.78 -14.84 -2.94
CA LEU A 95 30.13 -13.56 -3.33
C LEU A 95 31.16 -12.52 -3.75
N GLY A 96 31.60 -12.61 -5.00
CA GLY A 96 32.09 -11.43 -5.69
C GLY A 96 31.04 -10.32 -5.61
N ILE A 97 31.47 -9.06 -5.58
CA ILE A 97 30.63 -7.86 -5.42
C ILE A 97 29.38 -7.90 -6.32
N GLN A 98 29.52 -8.45 -7.54
CA GLN A 98 28.45 -8.59 -8.52
C GLN A 98 27.29 -9.50 -8.09
N GLU A 99 27.56 -10.63 -7.40
CA GLU A 99 26.48 -11.52 -6.95
C GLU A 99 25.73 -10.92 -5.76
N ARG A 100 26.44 -10.20 -4.88
CA ARG A 100 25.79 -9.43 -3.80
C ARG A 100 24.82 -8.40 -4.34
N GLU A 101 25.21 -7.64 -5.37
CA GLU A 101 24.32 -6.66 -6.01
C GLU A 101 23.08 -7.32 -6.62
N LYS A 102 23.23 -8.49 -7.25
CA LYS A 102 22.11 -9.27 -7.82
C LYS A 102 21.15 -9.73 -6.73
N ILE A 103 21.65 -10.24 -5.60
CA ILE A 103 20.81 -10.70 -4.47
C ILE A 103 20.07 -9.51 -3.85
N VAL A 104 20.76 -8.41 -3.57
CA VAL A 104 20.13 -7.20 -3.00
C VAL A 104 19.03 -6.68 -3.92
N LYS A 105 19.27 -6.66 -5.24
CA LYS A 105 18.27 -6.25 -6.24
C LYS A 105 17.04 -7.15 -6.21
N VAL A 106 17.22 -8.47 -6.19
CA VAL A 106 16.10 -9.43 -6.12
C VAL A 106 15.35 -9.31 -4.80
N LEU A 107 16.05 -9.19 -3.67
CA LEU A 107 15.45 -9.06 -2.36
C LEU A 107 14.64 -7.76 -2.25
N THR A 108 15.19 -6.64 -2.72
CA THR A 108 14.50 -5.34 -2.76
C THR A 108 13.24 -5.42 -3.63
N SER A 109 13.34 -6.07 -4.80
CA SER A 109 12.21 -6.27 -5.70
C SER A 109 11.10 -7.10 -5.06
N LYS A 110 11.45 -8.21 -4.40
CA LYS A 110 10.47 -9.07 -3.71
C LYS A 110 9.87 -8.36 -2.50
N TYR A 111 10.68 -7.67 -1.72
CA TYR A 111 10.23 -6.89 -0.56
C TYR A 111 9.23 -5.81 -0.98
N CYS A 112 9.55 -5.02 -2.00
CA CYS A 112 8.63 -4.01 -2.53
C CYS A 112 7.30 -4.65 -2.92
N LEU A 113 7.34 -5.74 -3.70
CA LEU A 113 6.14 -6.43 -4.17
C LEU A 113 5.27 -6.92 -3.00
N TRP A 114 5.88 -7.61 -2.02
CA TRP A 114 5.15 -8.11 -0.85
C TRP A 114 4.51 -6.98 -0.05
N ILE A 115 5.26 -5.90 0.22
CA ILE A 115 4.74 -4.76 0.95
C ILE A 115 3.58 -4.11 0.19
N THR A 116 3.72 -3.87 -1.11
CA THR A 116 2.63 -3.22 -1.87
C THR A 116 1.37 -4.08 -1.86
N VAL A 117 1.51 -5.41 -1.99
CA VAL A 117 0.36 -6.34 -1.89
C VAL A 117 -0.27 -6.32 -0.50
N PHE A 118 0.52 -6.40 0.58
CA PHE A 118 -0.02 -6.37 1.94
C PHE A 118 -0.68 -5.04 2.30
N THR A 119 -0.05 -3.90 1.95
CA THR A 119 -0.60 -2.56 2.21
C THR A 119 -1.92 -2.36 1.49
N ALA A 120 -2.02 -2.83 0.25
CA ALA A 120 -3.28 -2.82 -0.47
C ALA A 120 -4.35 -3.71 0.15
N GLN A 121 -4.05 -4.97 0.45
CA GLN A 121 -5.04 -5.86 1.06
C GLN A 121 -5.58 -5.26 2.36
N PHE A 122 -4.69 -4.76 3.22
CA PHE A 122 -5.09 -4.10 4.47
C PHE A 122 -6.06 -2.94 4.24
N LEU A 123 -5.82 -2.13 3.21
CA LEU A 123 -6.69 -0.99 2.91
C LEU A 123 -7.98 -1.36 2.21
N LEU A 124 -7.98 -2.43 1.41
CA LEU A 124 -9.21 -2.98 0.87
C LEU A 124 -10.11 -3.43 2.02
N GLU A 125 -9.58 -4.20 2.97
CA GLU A 125 -10.30 -4.63 4.18
C GLU A 125 -10.79 -3.44 5.01
N LEU A 126 -9.94 -2.41 5.19
CA LEU A 126 -10.32 -1.21 5.93
C LEU A 126 -11.46 -0.45 5.23
N ASN A 127 -11.46 -0.36 3.90
CA ASN A 127 -12.57 0.23 3.13
C ASN A 127 -13.85 -0.62 3.24
N THR A 128 -13.74 -1.94 3.13
CA THR A 128 -14.88 -2.85 3.29
C THR A 128 -15.50 -2.72 4.67
N LEU A 129 -14.69 -2.72 5.73
CA LEU A 129 -15.15 -2.53 7.11
C LEU A 129 -15.84 -1.18 7.31
N LEU A 130 -15.27 -0.09 6.78
CA LEU A 130 -15.90 1.23 6.85
C LEU A 130 -17.27 1.25 6.15
N TYR A 131 -17.42 0.49 5.06
CA TYR A 131 -18.69 0.36 4.37
C TYR A 131 -19.71 -0.48 5.14
N GLU A 132 -19.30 -1.64 5.67
CA GLU A 132 -20.18 -2.50 6.47
C GLU A 132 -20.70 -1.80 7.73
N VAL A 133 -19.87 -0.94 8.32
CA VAL A 133 -20.21 -0.19 9.54
C VAL A 133 -20.92 1.13 9.23
N SER A 134 -20.76 1.67 8.00
CA SER A 134 -21.55 2.82 7.57
C SER A 134 -22.99 2.37 7.37
N PRO A 135 -23.96 2.84 8.18
CA PRO A 135 -25.35 2.46 7.97
C PRO A 135 -25.72 2.82 6.53
N ALA A 136 -26.23 1.83 5.79
CA ALA A 136 -26.86 2.09 4.49
C ALA A 136 -27.83 3.25 4.68
N PRO A 137 -27.93 4.22 3.75
CA PRO A 137 -28.94 5.25 3.83
C PRO A 137 -30.28 4.52 3.90
N THR A 138 -30.86 4.44 5.09
CA THR A 138 -32.28 4.18 5.22
C THR A 138 -32.91 5.27 4.38
N LEU A 139 -33.57 4.85 3.31
CA LEU A 139 -34.49 5.68 2.55
C LEU A 139 -35.50 6.23 3.57
N VAL A 140 -35.17 7.34 4.20
CA VAL A 140 -36.13 8.17 4.90
C VAL A 140 -36.91 8.83 3.76
N LEU A 141 -37.88 8.07 3.25
CA LEU A 141 -39.03 8.59 2.56
C LEU A 141 -39.73 9.53 3.54
N SER A 142 -39.39 10.82 3.47
CA SER A 142 -40.15 11.92 4.08
C SER A 142 -40.39 12.98 3.04
#